data_AF-A0A7S0YYA1-F1
#
_entry.id   AF-A0A7S0YYA1-F1
#
_cell.length_a   1.000
_cell.length_b   1.000
_cell.length_c   1.000
_cell.angle_alpha   90.00
_cell.angle_beta   90.00
_cell.angle_gamma   90.00
#
_symmetry.space_group_name_H-M   'P 1'
#
loop_
_entity.id
_entity.type
_entity.pdbx_description
1 polymer ?
#
loop_
_entity_poly.entity_id
_entity_poly.type
_entity_poly.pdbx_seq_one_letter_code
_entity_poly.pdbx_strand_id
1 'polypeptide(L)'
;GLGRFRVCSALVASGAWDAGDPEAVAAVQAQGGVGQLLSTVAKAKVTLLFASGGHFAGCVYQGRERVRSKTFHRYVIRAKAGTRQAVRDAMGGSSVPKSAGSSIRRHNEEALQRDINALLEVWGGDLGGSSLIFVHAPGSVNKASLFGSGALAQKDPRVRGVPFATRRPTLKELDRVHALLLGVHEDAAPPPKPPAPRPKGGDDPARRAPAAAPAEAEWGGLPREDPIFALCAKGNMPEVKRLVAAGESDVNALNASGRTPLHLAALSGPPRSVGFLLDLGADPGIRDDAGKVPYVLCRGKEERDAFRRFMGAHPDRWDYREAAVPSALTEEMEGEQQRKAEDKKEREKARRKEQERRKKEAERKRKEEAEAQQTASKATAQLTDRERRALAAERRLGVAPTSSPPFSCEMCGKQSTGGAAPFERLAFKYCSTACVVAHKKALGE
;
A
#
# COMPACT_ATOMS: atom_id res chain seq x y z
N GLY A 1 36.62 -17.34 21.12
CA GLY A 1 36.12 -15.99 20.81
C GLY A 1 34.62 -15.99 20.62
N LEU A 2 33.87 -16.05 21.72
CA LEU A 2 32.39 -16.12 21.76
C LEU A 2 31.75 -14.72 21.95
N GLY A 3 32.30 -13.70 21.29
CA GLY A 3 31.96 -12.29 21.57
C GLY A 3 30.88 -11.67 20.70
N ARG A 4 30.08 -12.45 19.94
CA ARG A 4 29.19 -11.91 18.88
C ARG A 4 27.89 -12.70 18.70
N PHE A 5 27.13 -12.87 19.78
CA PHE A 5 25.76 -13.39 19.69
C PHE A 5 24.80 -12.40 20.33
N ARG A 6 23.96 -11.73 19.53
CA ARG A 6 22.78 -11.03 20.04
C ARG A 6 21.69 -12.04 20.38
N VAL A 7 21.63 -12.44 21.66
CA VAL A 7 20.56 -13.31 22.17
C VAL A 7 19.26 -12.52 22.31
N CYS A 8 18.56 -12.24 21.19
CA CYS A 8 17.26 -11.54 21.22
C CYS A 8 16.22 -12.30 22.06
N SER A 9 16.23 -13.63 22.02
CA SER A 9 15.29 -14.49 22.75
C SER A 9 15.43 -14.44 24.28
N ALA A 10 16.63 -14.26 24.84
CA ALA A 10 16.84 -14.27 26.29
C ALA A 10 16.69 -12.87 26.92
N LEU A 11 16.97 -11.82 26.14
CA LEU A 11 16.67 -10.43 26.47
C LEU A 11 15.16 -10.16 26.55
N VAL A 12 14.36 -10.83 25.70
CA VAL A 12 12.88 -10.79 25.74
C VAL A 12 12.33 -11.53 26.97
N ALA A 13 12.99 -12.60 27.42
CA ALA A 13 12.54 -13.40 28.57
C ALA A 13 12.94 -12.80 29.93
N SER A 14 14.03 -12.02 30.00
CA SER A 14 14.60 -11.48 31.26
C SER A 14 14.12 -10.06 31.62
N GLY A 15 13.39 -9.37 30.74
CA GLY A 15 12.98 -7.98 30.96
C GLY A 15 14.10 -6.94 30.86
N ALA A 16 15.35 -7.37 30.69
CA ALA A 16 16.55 -6.53 30.69
C ALA A 16 16.93 -6.03 29.27
N TRP A 17 15.98 -5.44 28.54
CA TRP A 17 16.25 -4.93 27.18
C TRP A 17 16.92 -3.54 27.13
N ASP A 18 17.07 -2.87 28.29
CA ASP A 18 17.79 -1.61 28.41
C ASP A 18 19.16 -1.84 29.07
N ALA A 19 20.17 -1.24 28.43
CA ALA A 19 21.59 -1.25 28.76
C ALA A 19 22.37 -2.51 28.36
N GLY A 20 23.45 -2.28 27.61
CA GLY A 20 24.51 -3.26 27.35
C GLY A 20 25.30 -3.52 28.63
N ASP A 21 24.65 -4.18 29.60
CA ASP A 21 25.26 -4.64 30.82
C ASP A 21 25.79 -6.07 30.60
N PRO A 22 27.10 -6.27 30.44
CA PRO A 22 27.68 -7.59 30.18
C PRO A 22 27.40 -8.59 31.30
N GLU A 23 27.08 -8.13 32.52
CA GLU A 23 26.74 -9.00 33.66
C GLU A 23 25.35 -9.66 33.52
N ALA A 24 24.35 -8.97 32.95
CA ALA A 24 23.03 -9.56 32.72
C ALA A 24 23.06 -10.65 31.63
N VAL A 25 23.90 -10.46 30.61
CA VAL A 25 24.16 -11.46 29.56
C VAL A 25 24.92 -12.66 30.14
N ALA A 26 25.88 -12.42 31.04
CA ALA A 26 26.62 -13.47 31.74
C ALA A 26 25.75 -14.28 32.71
N ALA A 27 24.81 -13.63 33.42
CA ALA A 27 23.87 -14.31 34.33
C ALA A 27 22.92 -15.27 33.59
N VAL A 28 22.46 -14.88 32.40
CA VAL A 28 21.66 -15.73 31.50
C VAL A 28 22.48 -16.91 30.94
N GLN A 29 23.80 -16.73 30.75
CA GLN A 29 24.70 -17.79 30.29
C GLN A 29 25.09 -18.76 31.42
N ALA A 30 25.12 -18.30 32.67
CA ALA A 30 25.54 -19.08 33.84
C ALA A 30 24.43 -19.99 34.41
N GLN A 31 23.15 -19.68 34.19
CA GLN A 31 22.04 -20.52 34.64
C GLN A 31 21.59 -21.45 33.51
N GLY A 32 22.07 -22.69 33.58
CA GLY A 32 21.89 -23.72 32.57
C GLY A 32 20.42 -23.98 32.17
N GLY A 33 20.24 -24.23 30.87
CA GLY A 33 19.06 -24.85 30.30
C GLY A 33 18.44 -24.05 29.16
N VAL A 34 18.92 -24.25 27.93
CA VAL A 34 18.23 -23.81 26.70
C VAL A 34 16.74 -24.26 26.73
N GLY A 35 16.44 -25.41 27.36
CA GLY A 35 15.08 -25.89 27.58
C GLY A 35 14.21 -25.03 28.52
N GLN A 36 14.78 -24.43 29.57
CA GLN A 36 14.03 -23.59 30.52
C GLN A 36 13.72 -22.21 29.92
N LEU A 37 14.67 -21.65 29.16
CA LEU A 37 14.47 -20.46 28.32
C LEU A 37 13.38 -20.69 27.26
N LEU A 38 13.43 -21.80 26.53
CA LEU A 38 12.41 -22.17 25.54
C LEU A 38 11.03 -22.35 26.17
N SER A 39 10.95 -22.93 27.37
CA SER A 39 9.68 -23.11 28.09
C SER A 39 9.06 -21.78 28.56
N THR A 40 9.90 -20.82 28.95
CA THR A 40 9.47 -19.48 29.38
C THR A 40 9.02 -18.65 28.18
N VAL A 41 9.76 -18.72 27.07
CA VAL A 41 9.41 -18.11 25.79
C VAL A 41 8.11 -18.69 25.22
N ALA A 42 7.87 -19.99 25.38
CA ALA A 42 6.62 -20.64 24.95
C ALA A 42 5.38 -20.13 25.72
N LYS A 43 5.55 -19.63 26.95
CA LYS A 43 4.46 -19.10 27.78
C LYS A 43 4.32 -17.57 27.71
N ALA A 44 5.32 -16.86 27.17
CA ALA A 44 5.29 -15.42 27.07
C ALA A 44 4.24 -14.94 26.05
N LYS A 45 3.44 -13.96 26.46
CA LYS A 45 2.46 -13.28 25.60
C LYS A 45 3.10 -12.01 25.06
N VAL A 46 3.30 -11.93 23.75
CA VAL A 46 3.98 -10.82 23.08
C VAL A 46 3.02 -10.17 22.09
N THR A 47 2.88 -8.85 22.18
CA THR A 47 2.03 -8.09 21.25
C THR A 47 2.88 -7.29 20.26
N LEU A 48 2.58 -7.39 18.97
CA LEU A 48 3.20 -6.61 17.90
C LEU A 48 2.17 -5.64 17.31
N LEU A 49 2.48 -4.33 17.28
CA LEU A 49 1.62 -3.28 16.73
C LEU A 49 2.36 -2.44 15.68
N PHE A 50 1.95 -2.57 14.42
CA PHE A 50 2.60 -1.91 13.29
C PHE A 50 1.63 -0.92 12.64
N ALA A 51 2.02 0.35 12.57
CA ALA A 51 1.24 1.42 11.96
C ALA A 51 2.11 2.24 11.01
N SER A 52 1.95 2.05 9.70
CA SER A 52 2.73 2.78 8.68
C SER A 52 1.94 2.98 7.39
N GLY A 53 2.05 4.17 6.80
CA GLY A 53 1.48 4.46 5.47
C GLY A 53 -0.04 4.27 5.28
N GLY A 54 -0.85 4.22 6.35
CA GLY A 54 -2.29 3.93 6.28
C GLY A 54 -2.63 2.45 6.50
N HIS A 55 -1.60 1.62 6.67
CA HIS A 55 -1.71 0.24 7.08
C HIS A 55 -1.57 0.14 8.59
N PHE A 56 -2.48 -0.61 9.18
CA PHE A 56 -2.36 -1.08 10.54
C PHE A 56 -2.33 -2.61 10.53
N ALA A 57 -1.38 -3.18 11.26
CA ALA A 57 -1.31 -4.60 11.53
C ALA A 57 -0.96 -4.81 13.01
N GLY A 58 -1.86 -5.46 13.74
CA GLY A 58 -1.66 -5.86 15.12
C GLY A 58 -1.78 -7.37 15.26
N CYS A 59 -0.94 -7.97 16.10
CA CYS A 59 -1.07 -9.38 16.46
C CYS A 59 -0.56 -9.63 17.88
N VAL A 60 -1.32 -10.43 18.63
CA VAL A 60 -1.00 -10.94 19.95
C VAL A 60 -0.59 -12.39 19.79
N TYR A 61 0.65 -12.69 20.16
CA TYR A 61 1.24 -14.02 20.10
C TYR A 61 1.36 -14.61 21.51
N GLN A 62 1.20 -15.93 21.60
CA GLN A 62 1.53 -16.70 22.79
C GLN A 62 2.46 -17.83 22.35
N GLY A 63 3.71 -17.78 22.79
CA GLY A 63 4.75 -18.67 22.28
C GLY A 63 4.95 -18.48 20.78
N ARG A 64 4.61 -19.47 19.94
CA ARG A 64 4.68 -19.39 18.47
C ARG A 64 3.32 -19.20 17.80
N GLU A 65 2.24 -19.27 18.56
CA GLU A 65 0.88 -19.24 18.03
C GLU A 65 0.28 -17.84 18.07
N ARG A 66 -0.67 -17.60 17.15
CA ARG A 66 -1.42 -16.35 17.07
C ARG A 66 -2.70 -16.48 17.88
N VAL A 67 -2.81 -15.72 18.96
CA VAL A 67 -4.03 -15.68 19.79
C VAL A 67 -5.04 -14.74 19.15
N ARG A 68 -4.60 -13.54 18.75
CA ARG A 68 -5.48 -12.53 18.17
C ARG A 68 -4.73 -11.74 17.12
N SER A 69 -5.33 -11.52 15.96
CA SER A 69 -4.72 -10.70 14.92
C SER A 69 -5.76 -9.83 14.21
N LYS A 70 -5.34 -8.63 13.80
CA LYS A 70 -6.17 -7.73 13.01
C LYS A 70 -5.31 -6.91 12.08
N THR A 71 -5.76 -6.78 10.84
CA THR A 71 -5.17 -5.87 9.86
C THR A 71 -6.24 -5.08 9.15
N PHE A 72 -5.99 -3.81 8.90
CA PHE A 72 -6.82 -2.98 8.05
C PHE A 72 -5.99 -1.91 7.37
N HIS A 73 -6.55 -1.34 6.30
CA HIS A 73 -5.90 -0.32 5.51
C HIS A 73 -6.89 0.76 5.14
N ARG A 74 -6.49 2.01 5.34
CA ARG A 74 -7.17 3.18 4.80
C ARG A 74 -6.21 3.99 3.93
N TYR A 75 -6.74 4.49 2.83
CA TYR A 75 -5.94 5.24 1.88
C TYR A 75 -5.70 6.67 2.38
N VAL A 76 -4.51 6.91 2.94
CA VAL A 76 -4.10 8.20 3.54
C VAL A 76 -2.99 8.91 2.75
N ILE A 77 -2.25 8.19 1.90
CA ILE A 77 -1.16 8.74 1.07
C ILE A 77 -1.65 8.90 -0.38
N ARG A 78 -1.21 9.96 -1.08
CA ARG A 78 -1.47 10.12 -2.52
C ARG A 78 -0.53 9.20 -3.31
N ALA A 79 -1.06 8.42 -4.26
CA ALA A 79 -0.25 7.69 -5.23
C ALA A 79 0.82 8.62 -5.84
N LYS A 80 2.08 8.16 -5.84
CA LYS A 80 3.27 8.87 -6.36
C LYS A 80 3.73 10.12 -5.59
N ALA A 81 3.11 10.49 -4.46
CA ALA A 81 3.63 11.53 -3.57
C ALA A 81 3.78 10.94 -2.15
N GLY A 82 4.99 10.53 -1.79
CA GLY A 82 5.31 9.68 -0.63
C GLY A 82 5.04 10.26 0.76
N THR A 83 4.34 11.39 0.90
CA THR A 83 4.08 12.05 2.18
C THR A 83 2.59 12.15 2.50
N ARG A 84 2.25 11.89 3.77
CA ARG A 84 0.88 11.98 4.32
C ARG A 84 0.34 13.41 4.28
N GLN A 85 -0.99 13.55 4.32
CA GLN A 85 -1.60 14.86 4.22
C GLN A 85 -1.37 15.69 5.48
N ALA A 86 -1.48 15.11 6.68
CA ALA A 86 -1.17 15.81 7.93
C ALA A 86 0.28 16.38 7.98
N VAL A 87 1.26 15.62 7.47
CA VAL A 87 2.66 16.09 7.42
C VAL A 87 2.82 17.22 6.39
N ARG A 88 2.15 17.13 5.24
CA ARG A 88 2.15 18.20 4.24
C ARG A 88 1.42 19.46 4.74
N ASP A 89 0.33 19.30 5.48
CA ASP A 89 -0.45 20.40 6.06
C ASP A 89 0.32 21.10 7.21
N ALA A 90 1.18 20.37 7.91
CA ALA A 90 2.11 20.97 8.89
C ALA A 90 3.26 21.73 8.20
N MET A 91 3.68 21.32 6.99
CA MET A 91 4.76 21.95 6.22
C MET A 91 4.30 23.13 5.35
N GLY A 92 3.10 23.05 4.80
CA GLY A 92 2.48 24.12 4.02
C GLY A 92 1.46 24.83 4.90
N GLY A 93 1.76 26.08 5.29
CA GLY A 93 0.84 26.88 6.10
C GLY A 93 -0.56 27.04 5.49
N SER A 94 -1.42 27.79 6.19
CA SER A 94 -2.86 28.06 5.92
C SER A 94 -3.27 28.28 4.44
N SER A 95 -2.33 28.61 3.55
CA SER A 95 -2.52 28.92 2.14
C SER A 95 -2.67 27.73 1.18
N VAL A 96 -2.54 26.47 1.63
CA VAL A 96 -2.70 25.32 0.71
C VAL A 96 -4.19 25.09 0.35
N PRO A 97 -4.57 25.08 -0.94
CA PRO A 97 -5.95 24.89 -1.37
C PRO A 97 -6.53 23.56 -0.86
N LYS A 98 -7.64 23.64 -0.11
CA LYS A 98 -8.37 22.48 0.43
C LYS A 98 -9.14 21.78 -0.68
N SER A 99 -8.44 21.00 -1.50
CA SER A 99 -9.05 20.15 -2.53
C SER A 99 -9.95 19.06 -1.91
N ALA A 100 -10.96 18.59 -2.65
CA ALA A 100 -11.80 17.46 -2.20
C ALA A 100 -10.96 16.21 -1.84
N GLY A 101 -9.86 15.96 -2.57
CA GLY A 101 -8.95 14.84 -2.30
C GLY A 101 -8.06 15.01 -1.07
N SER A 102 -7.79 16.23 -0.58
CA SER A 102 -7.11 16.42 0.72
C SER A 102 -8.07 16.25 1.89
N SER A 103 -9.32 16.69 1.75
CA SER A 103 -10.36 16.48 2.77
C SER A 103 -10.63 14.99 3.03
N ILE A 104 -10.80 14.19 1.98
CA ILE A 104 -11.00 12.73 2.09
C ILE A 104 -9.84 12.04 2.83
N ARG A 105 -8.60 12.47 2.58
CA ARG A 105 -7.42 11.88 3.24
C ARG A 105 -7.33 12.25 4.71
N ARG A 106 -7.70 13.47 5.11
CA ARG A 106 -7.83 13.86 6.53
C ARG A 106 -8.90 13.03 7.23
N HIS A 107 -10.07 12.91 6.62
CA HIS A 107 -11.15 12.08 7.17
C HIS A 107 -10.73 10.61 7.29
N ASN A 108 -10.00 10.06 6.31
CA ASN A 108 -9.46 8.71 6.38
C ASN A 108 -8.37 8.55 7.45
N GLU A 109 -7.53 9.58 7.68
CA GLU A 109 -6.53 9.59 8.76
C GLU A 109 -7.22 9.57 10.14
N GLU A 110 -8.22 10.44 10.35
CA GLU A 110 -9.03 10.47 11.58
C GLU A 110 -9.83 9.17 11.78
N ALA A 111 -10.41 8.62 10.72
CA ALA A 111 -11.12 7.35 10.78
C ALA A 111 -10.17 6.19 11.12
N LEU A 112 -8.96 6.18 10.54
CA LEU A 112 -7.94 5.19 10.87
C LEU A 112 -7.56 5.28 12.36
N GLN A 113 -7.38 6.49 12.88
CA GLN A 113 -7.08 6.71 14.29
C GLN A 113 -8.21 6.22 15.20
N ARG A 114 -9.48 6.51 14.86
CA ARG A 114 -10.64 6.01 15.60
C ARG A 114 -10.72 4.48 15.58
N ASP A 115 -10.51 3.86 14.43
CA ASP A 115 -10.53 2.40 14.28
C ASP A 115 -9.42 1.72 15.10
N ILE A 116 -8.21 2.31 15.12
CA ILE A 116 -7.08 1.82 15.93
C ILE A 116 -7.42 1.95 17.42
N ASN A 117 -7.91 3.11 17.87
CA ASN A 117 -8.26 3.34 19.27
C ASN A 117 -9.34 2.37 19.76
N ALA A 118 -10.42 2.20 18.99
CA ALA A 118 -11.48 1.25 19.32
C ALA A 118 -10.94 -0.20 19.39
N LEU A 119 -9.99 -0.56 18.53
CA LEU A 119 -9.35 -1.87 18.59
C LEU A 119 -8.51 -2.03 19.87
N LEU A 120 -7.74 -1.01 20.24
CA LEU A 120 -6.89 -1.05 21.44
C LEU A 120 -7.72 -1.09 22.73
N GLU A 121 -8.87 -0.44 22.77
CA GLU A 121 -9.84 -0.55 23.88
C GLU A 121 -10.36 -1.99 24.03
N VAL A 122 -10.75 -2.63 22.93
CA VAL A 122 -11.17 -4.04 22.93
C VAL A 122 -10.01 -4.97 23.32
N TRP A 123 -8.78 -4.62 22.93
CA TRP A 123 -7.57 -5.40 23.26
C TRP A 123 -7.00 -5.08 24.63
N GLY A 124 -7.59 -4.16 25.41
CA GLY A 124 -7.07 -3.74 26.71
C GLY A 124 -6.75 -4.90 27.66
N GLY A 125 -7.63 -5.91 27.72
CA GLY A 125 -7.39 -7.12 28.52
C GLY A 125 -6.24 -7.98 28.01
N ASP A 126 -6.08 -8.10 26.68
CA ASP A 126 -4.98 -8.85 26.06
C ASP A 126 -3.63 -8.12 26.18
N LEU A 127 -3.64 -6.78 26.15
CA LEU A 127 -2.47 -5.91 26.35
C LEU A 127 -2.01 -5.94 27.80
N GLY A 128 -2.94 -5.96 28.77
CA GLY A 128 -2.63 -6.10 30.19
C GLY A 128 -1.82 -7.37 30.49
N GLY A 129 -2.22 -8.49 29.89
CA GLY A 129 -1.52 -9.78 30.04
C GLY A 129 -0.29 -9.98 29.16
N SER A 130 0.09 -8.99 28.34
CA SER A 130 1.28 -9.07 27.49
C SER A 130 2.54 -8.71 28.29
N SER A 131 3.54 -9.57 28.24
CA SER A 131 4.85 -9.33 28.87
C SER A 131 5.63 -8.25 28.13
N LEU A 132 5.54 -8.24 26.79
CA LEU A 132 6.24 -7.28 25.93
C LEU A 132 5.35 -6.82 24.77
N ILE A 133 5.47 -5.54 24.43
CA ILE A 133 4.72 -4.89 23.35
C ILE A 133 5.70 -4.22 22.40
N PHE A 134 5.87 -4.78 21.20
CA PHE A 134 6.71 -4.16 20.18
C PHE A 134 5.88 -3.29 19.24
N VAL A 135 6.32 -2.05 19.08
CA VAL A 135 5.64 -1.04 18.27
C VAL A 135 6.53 -0.60 17.11
N HIS A 136 5.97 -0.62 15.90
CA HIS A 136 6.57 -0.01 14.72
C HIS A 136 5.64 1.07 14.16
N ALA A 137 5.94 2.33 14.49
CA ALA A 137 5.17 3.50 14.07
C ALA A 137 6.11 4.64 13.63
N PRO A 138 6.55 4.66 12.37
CA PRO A 138 7.41 5.72 11.86
C PRO A 138 6.63 7.05 11.78
N GLY A 139 7.21 8.11 12.36
CA GLY A 139 6.62 9.47 12.37
C GLY A 139 5.69 9.75 13.57
N SER A 140 5.59 11.03 13.95
CA SER A 140 4.80 11.49 15.11
C SER A 140 3.31 11.18 14.99
N VAL A 141 2.74 11.31 13.80
CA VAL A 141 1.30 11.05 13.54
C VAL A 141 0.92 9.60 13.82
N ASN A 142 1.74 8.62 13.41
CA ASN A 142 1.46 7.21 13.69
C ASN A 142 1.59 6.86 15.17
N LYS A 143 2.57 7.47 15.85
CA LYS A 143 2.71 7.32 17.30
C LYS A 143 1.49 7.89 18.01
N ALA A 144 1.01 9.07 17.61
CA ALA A 144 -0.21 9.66 18.15
C ALA A 144 -1.45 8.77 17.94
N SER A 145 -1.55 8.06 16.80
CA SER A 145 -2.66 7.12 16.58
C SER A 145 -2.63 5.88 17.48
N LEU A 146 -1.46 5.48 18.01
CA LEU A 146 -1.34 4.32 18.91
C LEU A 146 -1.40 4.71 20.40
N PHE A 147 -0.87 5.88 20.76
CA PHE A 147 -0.76 6.34 22.15
C PHE A 147 -1.80 7.40 22.53
N GLY A 148 -2.64 7.84 21.59
CA GLY A 148 -3.57 8.96 21.78
C GLY A 148 -4.86 8.65 22.54
N SER A 149 -5.24 7.38 22.68
CA SER A 149 -6.46 6.94 23.38
C SER A 149 -6.27 6.65 24.88
N GLY A 150 -5.04 6.69 25.38
CA GLY A 150 -4.74 6.33 26.78
C GLY A 150 -4.75 4.82 27.08
N ALA A 151 -5.21 3.97 26.14
CA ALA A 151 -5.19 2.50 26.28
C ALA A 151 -3.76 1.92 26.33
N LEU A 152 -2.78 2.64 25.78
CA LEU A 152 -1.37 2.30 25.83
C LEU A 152 -0.55 3.55 26.13
N ALA A 153 0.23 3.53 27.21
CA ALA A 153 1.09 4.66 27.57
C ALA A 153 2.40 4.62 26.77
N GLN A 154 2.80 5.76 26.19
CA GLN A 154 4.06 5.86 25.44
C GLN A 154 5.30 5.58 26.30
N LYS A 155 5.21 5.80 27.62
CA LYS A 155 6.28 5.56 28.61
C LYS A 155 6.12 4.24 29.37
N ASP A 156 5.30 3.31 28.89
CA ASP A 156 5.18 1.99 29.50
C ASP A 156 6.49 1.20 29.26
N PRO A 157 7.14 0.65 30.31
CA PRO A 157 8.39 -0.10 30.18
C PRO A 157 8.28 -1.36 29.30
N ARG A 158 7.06 -1.86 29.05
CA ARG A 158 6.79 -3.00 28.17
C ARG A 158 6.80 -2.62 26.70
N VAL A 159 6.63 -1.33 26.38
CA VAL A 159 6.55 -0.82 25.01
C VAL A 159 7.95 -0.59 24.46
N ARG A 160 8.31 -1.31 23.40
CA ARG A 160 9.64 -1.25 22.79
C ARG A 160 9.56 -1.05 21.27
N GLY A 161 10.56 -0.40 20.70
CA GLY A 161 10.71 -0.29 19.25
C GLY A 161 11.27 -1.58 18.65
N VAL A 162 10.87 -1.91 17.42
CA VAL A 162 11.48 -3.04 16.69
C VAL A 162 12.92 -2.66 16.30
N PRO A 163 13.95 -3.48 16.61
CA PRO A 163 15.37 -3.10 16.51
C PRO A 163 15.98 -3.35 15.12
N PHE A 164 15.17 -3.79 14.15
CA PHE A 164 15.61 -4.12 12.80
C PHE A 164 14.63 -3.56 11.76
N ALA A 165 15.05 -3.58 10.49
CA ALA A 165 14.24 -3.07 9.39
C ALA A 165 12.95 -3.88 9.20
N THR A 166 11.84 -3.17 9.24
CA THR A 166 10.48 -3.70 9.04
C THR A 166 9.99 -3.36 7.64
N ARG A 167 9.16 -4.25 7.08
CA ARG A 167 8.49 -4.07 5.79
C ARG A 167 7.08 -3.50 5.99
N ARG A 168 6.28 -3.49 4.92
CA ARG A 168 4.89 -3.03 4.96
C ARG A 168 4.09 -3.79 6.04
N PRO A 169 3.29 -3.10 6.89
CA PRO A 169 2.47 -3.75 7.90
C PRO A 169 1.48 -4.75 7.27
N THR A 170 1.76 -6.03 7.45
CA THR A 170 0.95 -7.16 6.99
C THR A 170 1.08 -8.30 7.99
N LEU A 171 0.14 -9.24 8.03
CA LEU A 171 0.23 -10.40 8.92
C LEU A 171 1.52 -11.21 8.69
N LYS A 172 1.91 -11.42 7.43
CA LYS A 172 3.15 -12.12 7.07
C LYS A 172 4.39 -11.42 7.63
N GLU A 173 4.38 -10.09 7.66
CA GLU A 173 5.48 -9.32 8.22
C GLU A 173 5.52 -9.43 9.75
N LEU A 174 4.37 -9.43 10.42
CA LEU A 174 4.31 -9.67 11.86
C LEU A 174 4.83 -11.06 12.21
N ASP A 175 4.46 -12.09 11.42
CA ASP A 175 4.95 -13.46 11.62
C ASP A 175 6.48 -13.55 11.41
N ARG A 176 7.01 -12.86 10.40
CA ARG A 176 8.46 -12.76 10.17
C ARG A 176 9.17 -12.09 11.34
N VAL A 177 8.66 -10.95 11.81
CA VAL A 177 9.23 -10.17 12.93
C VAL A 177 9.20 -11.01 14.20
N HIS A 178 8.07 -11.68 14.47
CA HIS A 178 7.91 -12.54 15.62
C HIS A 178 8.92 -13.70 15.60
N ALA A 179 9.07 -14.39 14.46
CA ALA A 179 10.06 -15.45 14.30
C ALA A 179 11.50 -14.93 14.49
N LEU A 180 11.81 -13.71 14.04
CA LEU A 180 13.12 -13.09 14.24
C LEU A 180 13.39 -12.73 15.70
N LEU A 181 12.38 -12.26 16.44
CA LEU A 181 12.50 -11.93 17.87
C LEU A 181 12.70 -13.18 18.73
N LEU A 182 12.08 -14.30 18.35
CA LEU A 182 12.23 -15.59 19.03
C LEU A 182 13.50 -16.36 18.59
N GLY A 183 14.10 -15.99 17.47
CA GLY A 183 15.30 -16.62 16.94
C GLY A 183 16.55 -16.19 17.69
N VAL A 184 17.46 -17.14 17.92
CA VAL A 184 18.86 -16.83 18.24
C VAL A 184 19.58 -16.69 16.90
N HIS A 185 20.13 -15.52 16.63
CA HIS A 185 20.93 -15.27 15.45
C HIS A 185 22.39 -15.19 15.88
N GLU A 186 23.24 -15.96 15.22
CA GLU A 186 24.67 -15.68 15.27
C GLU A 186 24.87 -14.34 14.56
N ASP A 187 25.63 -13.40 15.15
CA ASP A 187 26.05 -12.24 14.38
C ASP A 187 27.06 -12.76 13.36
N ALA A 188 26.56 -13.26 12.22
CA ALA A 188 27.35 -13.33 11.02
C ALA A 188 27.97 -11.96 10.87
N ALA A 189 29.32 -11.92 10.95
CA ALA A 189 30.08 -10.69 10.76
C ALA A 189 29.41 -9.91 9.63
N PRO A 190 29.14 -8.60 9.82
CA PRO A 190 28.39 -7.83 8.85
C PRO A 190 28.98 -8.18 7.48
N PRO A 191 28.17 -8.68 6.52
CA PRO A 191 28.70 -9.02 5.22
C PRO A 191 29.51 -7.80 4.80
N PRO A 192 30.81 -7.96 4.44
CA PRO A 192 31.68 -6.84 4.18
C PRO A 192 30.89 -5.89 3.29
N LYS A 193 30.74 -4.62 3.71
CA LYS A 193 30.01 -3.60 2.95
C LYS A 193 30.29 -3.89 1.48
N PRO A 194 29.27 -4.12 0.63
CA PRO A 194 29.56 -4.31 -0.78
C PRO A 194 30.47 -3.15 -1.16
N PRO A 195 31.67 -3.41 -1.70
CA PRO A 195 32.62 -2.35 -1.99
C PRO A 195 31.85 -1.29 -2.75
N ALA A 196 32.04 -0.02 -2.36
CA ALA A 196 31.44 1.12 -3.05
C ALA A 196 31.50 0.85 -4.56
N PRO A 197 30.43 1.14 -5.34
CA PRO A 197 30.42 0.83 -6.76
C PRO A 197 31.74 1.32 -7.34
N ARG A 198 32.60 0.37 -7.73
CA ARG A 198 33.91 0.73 -8.23
C ARG A 198 33.68 1.63 -9.44
N PRO A 199 34.43 2.74 -9.58
CA PRO A 199 34.49 3.40 -10.87
C PRO A 199 34.80 2.33 -11.93
N LYS A 200 34.03 2.35 -13.02
CA LYS A 200 34.22 1.44 -14.14
C LYS A 200 35.69 1.49 -14.56
N GLY A 201 36.39 0.35 -14.48
CA GLY A 201 37.74 0.23 -15.03
C GLY A 201 38.58 -0.80 -14.29
N GLY A 202 38.88 -1.88 -15.02
CA GLY A 202 39.98 -2.82 -14.81
C GLY A 202 39.91 -3.72 -13.57
N ASP A 203 40.36 -4.96 -13.56
CA ASP A 203 40.87 -5.91 -14.55
C ASP A 203 40.78 -7.29 -13.85
N ASP A 204 40.68 -8.38 -14.60
CA ASP A 204 41.68 -9.46 -14.62
C ASP A 204 41.11 -10.88 -14.93
N PRO A 205 41.72 -11.60 -15.88
CA PRO A 205 41.23 -12.84 -16.45
C PRO A 205 41.90 -14.04 -15.77
N ALA A 206 41.21 -14.71 -14.86
CA ALA A 206 41.74 -15.94 -14.28
C ALA A 206 40.65 -16.97 -13.99
N ARG A 207 39.84 -17.32 -15.00
CA ARG A 207 39.36 -18.71 -15.12
C ARG A 207 38.78 -19.04 -16.50
N ARG A 208 39.46 -20.00 -17.14
CA ARG A 208 39.03 -20.92 -18.21
C ARG A 208 39.23 -20.47 -19.67
N ALA A 209 40.37 -20.96 -20.16
CA ALA A 209 40.79 -21.33 -21.51
C ALA A 209 39.71 -21.36 -22.62
N PRO A 210 40.00 -20.75 -23.78
CA PRO A 210 39.27 -20.92 -25.03
C PRO A 210 39.76 -22.13 -25.84
N ALA A 211 38.86 -22.76 -26.57
CA ALA A 211 39.19 -23.67 -27.65
C ALA A 211 39.61 -22.85 -28.90
N ALA A 212 40.87 -23.04 -29.29
CA ALA A 212 41.48 -22.90 -30.61
C ALA A 212 40.98 -21.79 -31.57
N ALA A 213 41.84 -20.80 -31.83
CA ALA A 213 41.92 -20.11 -33.12
C ALA A 213 43.40 -19.77 -33.45
N PRO A 214 43.80 -19.76 -34.73
CA PRO A 214 45.20 -19.75 -35.16
C PRO A 214 45.79 -18.34 -35.43
N ALA A 215 47.12 -18.33 -35.37
CA ALA A 215 48.16 -17.49 -35.98
C ALA A 215 47.83 -16.10 -36.59
N GLU A 216 48.49 -15.09 -35.98
CA GLU A 216 49.29 -14.00 -36.58
C GLU A 216 48.65 -13.00 -37.57
N ALA A 217 48.50 -11.72 -37.16
CA ALA A 217 49.38 -10.60 -37.55
C ALA A 217 48.70 -9.20 -37.50
N GLU A 218 49.54 -8.20 -37.21
CA GLU A 218 49.47 -6.75 -37.49
C GLU A 218 48.64 -5.80 -36.58
N TRP A 219 49.37 -4.81 -36.04
CA TRP A 219 48.88 -3.67 -35.29
C TRP A 219 48.37 -2.58 -36.25
N GLY A 220 47.05 -2.44 -36.40
CA GLY A 220 46.48 -1.38 -37.23
C GLY A 220 44.94 -1.29 -37.18
N GLY A 221 44.43 -0.23 -36.54
CA GLY A 221 43.03 0.22 -36.65
C GLY A 221 42.11 -0.19 -35.49
N LEU A 222 41.37 0.78 -34.94
CA LEU A 222 40.18 0.51 -34.12
C LEU A 222 39.26 -0.45 -34.90
N PRO A 223 38.65 -1.47 -34.25
CA PRO A 223 37.76 -2.39 -34.95
C PRO A 223 36.65 -1.57 -35.63
N ARG A 224 36.55 -1.67 -36.96
CA ARG A 224 35.44 -1.09 -37.71
C ARG A 224 34.16 -1.75 -37.20
N GLU A 225 33.37 -1.03 -36.42
CA GLU A 225 32.04 -1.49 -36.04
C GLU A 225 31.20 -1.66 -37.31
N ASP A 226 30.54 -2.81 -37.47
CA ASP A 226 29.72 -3.06 -38.65
C ASP A 226 28.63 -1.98 -38.81
N PRO A 227 28.40 -1.48 -40.03
CA PRO A 227 27.48 -0.36 -40.28
C PRO A 227 26.04 -0.69 -39.85
N ILE A 228 25.69 -1.97 -39.79
CA ILE A 228 24.38 -2.47 -39.37
C ILE A 228 24.01 -1.99 -37.95
N PHE A 229 24.98 -1.90 -37.02
CA PHE A 229 24.71 -1.51 -35.63
C PHE A 229 24.19 -0.07 -35.52
N ALA A 230 24.84 0.86 -36.22
CA ALA A 230 24.45 2.26 -36.25
C ALA A 230 23.08 2.47 -36.93
N LEU A 231 22.79 1.67 -37.96
CA LEU A 231 21.52 1.74 -38.69
C LEU A 231 20.36 1.19 -37.85
N CYS A 232 20.56 0.10 -37.11
CA CYS A 232 19.55 -0.45 -36.19
C CYS A 232 19.26 0.49 -35.01
N ALA A 233 20.28 1.18 -34.48
CA ALA A 233 20.10 2.18 -33.43
C ALA A 233 19.30 3.41 -33.94
N LYS A 234 19.52 3.82 -35.20
CA LYS A 234 18.80 4.93 -35.84
C LYS A 234 17.42 4.53 -36.39
N GLY A 235 17.15 3.24 -36.56
CA GLY A 235 15.90 2.72 -37.13
C GLY A 235 15.80 2.78 -38.66
N ASN A 236 16.92 2.87 -39.37
CA ASN A 236 16.93 2.89 -40.85
C ASN A 236 16.82 1.46 -41.41
N MET A 237 15.65 0.85 -41.26
CA MET A 237 15.39 -0.55 -41.65
C MET A 237 15.53 -0.85 -43.15
N PRO A 238 15.18 0.05 -44.09
CA PRO A 238 15.39 -0.18 -45.52
C PRO A 238 16.86 -0.42 -45.87
N GLU A 239 17.78 0.35 -45.27
CA GLU A 239 19.21 0.20 -45.52
C GLU A 239 19.77 -1.07 -44.87
N VAL A 240 19.27 -1.44 -43.69
CA VAL A 240 19.59 -2.73 -43.05
C VAL A 240 19.22 -3.91 -43.96
N LYS A 241 18.04 -3.87 -44.58
CA LYS A 241 17.63 -4.93 -45.52
C LYS A 241 18.52 -4.98 -46.76
N ARG A 242 18.97 -3.82 -47.27
CA ARG A 242 19.90 -3.77 -48.41
C ARG A 242 21.22 -4.44 -48.06
N LEU A 243 21.81 -4.11 -46.91
CA LEU A 243 23.10 -4.66 -46.45
C LEU A 243 23.04 -6.18 -46.24
N VAL A 244 21.95 -6.66 -45.62
CA VAL A 244 21.74 -8.10 -45.38
C VAL A 244 21.51 -8.84 -46.70
N ALA A 245 20.72 -8.28 -47.62
CA ALA A 245 20.48 -8.88 -48.93
C ALA A 245 21.73 -8.91 -49.83
N ALA A 246 22.62 -7.92 -49.67
CA ALA A 246 23.90 -7.87 -50.36
C ALA A 246 24.96 -8.81 -49.75
N GLY A 247 24.67 -9.44 -48.60
CA GLY A 247 25.63 -10.29 -47.88
C GLY A 247 26.77 -9.50 -47.23
N GLU A 248 26.65 -8.17 -47.15
CA GLU A 248 27.67 -7.28 -46.60
C GLU A 248 27.69 -7.28 -45.06
N SER A 249 26.63 -7.75 -44.41
CA SER A 249 26.54 -7.79 -42.94
C SER A 249 25.63 -8.93 -42.46
N ASP A 250 26.06 -9.63 -41.41
CA ASP A 250 25.25 -10.64 -40.73
C ASP A 250 24.27 -10.00 -39.74
N VAL A 251 23.03 -10.50 -39.72
CA VAL A 251 21.96 -10.06 -38.82
C VAL A 251 22.26 -10.46 -37.37
N ASN A 252 23.09 -11.49 -37.16
CA ASN A 252 23.50 -11.98 -35.85
C ASN A 252 24.93 -11.58 -35.47
N ALA A 253 25.54 -10.64 -36.19
CA ALA A 253 26.88 -10.13 -35.89
C ALA A 253 27.00 -9.61 -34.45
N LEU A 254 28.14 -9.83 -33.80
CA LEU A 254 28.39 -9.38 -32.43
C LEU A 254 29.30 -8.16 -32.43
N ASN A 255 28.89 -7.10 -31.76
CA ASN A 255 29.75 -5.93 -31.57
C ASN A 255 30.78 -6.16 -30.45
N ALA A 256 31.63 -5.15 -30.20
CA ALA A 256 32.65 -5.18 -29.12
C ALA A 256 32.11 -5.36 -27.69
N SER A 257 30.79 -5.35 -27.50
CA SER A 257 30.09 -5.61 -26.23
C SER A 257 29.25 -6.89 -26.26
N GLY A 258 29.50 -7.77 -27.23
CA GLY A 258 28.77 -9.02 -27.43
C GLY A 258 27.31 -8.84 -27.85
N ARG A 259 26.92 -7.64 -28.30
CA ARG A 259 25.54 -7.32 -28.64
C ARG A 259 25.26 -7.56 -30.11
N THR A 260 24.14 -8.21 -30.39
CA THR A 260 23.57 -8.33 -31.73
C THR A 260 22.87 -7.03 -32.16
N PRO A 261 22.64 -6.81 -33.46
CA PRO A 261 21.80 -5.71 -33.97
C PRO A 261 20.43 -5.64 -33.29
N LEU A 262 19.87 -6.81 -32.94
CA LEU A 262 18.59 -6.94 -32.22
C LEU A 262 18.65 -6.37 -30.79
N HIS A 263 19.79 -6.47 -30.10
CA HIS A 263 19.99 -5.82 -28.79
C HIS A 263 19.97 -4.29 -28.91
N LEU A 264 20.56 -3.73 -29.97
CA LEU A 264 20.57 -2.27 -30.18
C LEU A 264 19.19 -1.75 -30.59
N ALA A 265 18.48 -2.49 -31.42
CA ALA A 265 17.09 -2.21 -31.76
C ALA A 265 16.20 -2.23 -30.51
N ALA A 266 16.36 -3.22 -29.63
CA ALA A 266 15.61 -3.31 -28.37
C ALA A 266 15.94 -2.17 -27.37
N LEU A 267 17.19 -1.69 -27.36
CA LEU A 267 17.66 -0.68 -26.42
C LEU A 267 17.34 0.76 -26.86
N SER A 268 17.49 1.03 -28.15
CA SER A 268 17.50 2.39 -28.73
C SER A 268 16.68 2.56 -30.00
N GLY A 269 16.34 1.46 -30.68
CA GLY A 269 15.66 1.51 -31.97
C GLY A 269 14.15 1.78 -31.86
N PRO A 270 13.50 2.20 -32.96
CA PRO A 270 12.05 2.31 -33.02
C PRO A 270 11.38 0.93 -32.85
N PRO A 271 10.18 0.82 -32.26
CA PRO A 271 9.51 -0.47 -32.04
C PRO A 271 9.36 -1.35 -33.29
N ARG A 272 9.20 -0.72 -34.46
CA ARG A 272 9.09 -1.41 -35.75
C ARG A 272 10.38 -2.09 -36.19
N SER A 273 11.55 -1.63 -35.71
CA SER A 273 12.86 -2.20 -36.05
C SER A 273 13.03 -3.63 -35.53
N VAL A 274 12.49 -3.91 -34.34
CA VAL A 274 12.57 -5.24 -33.70
C VAL A 274 11.85 -6.28 -34.55
N GLY A 275 10.61 -6.01 -34.96
CA GLY A 275 9.84 -6.93 -35.80
C GLY A 275 10.53 -7.21 -37.13
N PHE A 276 11.04 -6.17 -37.77
CA PHE A 276 11.71 -6.29 -39.07
C PHE A 276 13.03 -7.09 -38.98
N LEU A 277 13.81 -6.96 -37.91
CA LEU A 277 15.01 -7.78 -37.70
C LEU A 277 14.67 -9.25 -37.47
N LEU A 278 13.59 -9.53 -36.74
CA LEU A 278 13.10 -10.90 -36.53
C LEU A 278 12.62 -11.53 -37.84
N ASP A 279 11.95 -10.76 -38.70
CA ASP A 279 11.53 -11.21 -40.04
C ASP A 279 12.74 -11.56 -40.92
N LEU A 280 13.83 -10.79 -40.81
CA LEU A 280 15.12 -11.05 -41.47
C LEU A 280 15.89 -12.24 -40.87
N GLY A 281 15.37 -12.89 -39.82
CA GLY A 281 15.99 -14.08 -39.23
C GLY A 281 16.96 -13.80 -38.08
N ALA A 282 16.87 -12.64 -37.42
CA ALA A 282 17.62 -12.38 -36.19
C ALA A 282 17.24 -13.36 -35.08
N ASP A 283 18.23 -13.94 -34.40
CA ASP A 283 18.01 -14.84 -33.27
C ASP A 283 17.77 -14.04 -31.97
N PRO A 284 16.59 -14.19 -31.33
CA PRO A 284 16.27 -13.52 -30.07
C PRO A 284 16.90 -14.18 -28.82
N GLY A 285 17.51 -15.36 -28.95
CA GLY A 285 18.11 -16.13 -27.85
C GLY A 285 19.56 -15.75 -27.51
N ILE A 286 20.25 -15.03 -28.41
CA ILE A 286 21.65 -14.64 -28.22
C ILE A 286 21.79 -13.71 -27.01
N ARG A 287 22.83 -13.94 -26.19
CA ARG A 287 23.11 -13.16 -24.98
C ARG A 287 24.27 -12.20 -25.22
N ASP A 288 24.14 -10.99 -24.67
CA ASP A 288 25.26 -10.04 -24.60
C ASP A 288 26.32 -10.47 -23.57
N ASP A 289 27.45 -9.74 -23.51
CA ASP A 289 28.53 -10.00 -22.55
C ASP A 289 28.07 -9.87 -21.08
N ALA A 290 26.93 -9.21 -20.83
CA ALA A 290 26.29 -9.11 -19.53
C ALA A 290 25.29 -10.26 -19.27
N GLY A 291 25.21 -11.26 -20.17
CA GLY A 291 24.33 -12.42 -20.10
C GLY A 291 22.86 -12.13 -20.40
N LYS A 292 22.52 -10.95 -20.91
CA LYS A 292 21.15 -10.49 -21.16
C LYS A 292 20.76 -10.77 -22.60
N VAL A 293 19.51 -11.17 -22.79
CA VAL A 293 18.89 -11.33 -24.11
C VAL A 293 18.26 -10.01 -24.58
N PRO A 294 18.02 -9.80 -25.89
CA PRO A 294 17.45 -8.57 -26.43
C PRO A 294 16.13 -8.17 -25.75
N TYR A 295 15.26 -9.14 -25.47
CA TYR A 295 13.96 -8.90 -24.81
C TYR A 295 14.09 -8.20 -23.45
N VAL A 296 15.12 -8.53 -22.67
CA VAL A 296 15.37 -7.97 -21.34
C VAL A 296 15.84 -6.52 -21.42
N LEU A 297 16.47 -6.13 -22.55
CA LEU A 297 16.92 -4.76 -22.78
C LEU A 297 15.79 -3.82 -23.22
N CYS A 298 14.63 -4.34 -23.61
CA CYS A 298 13.49 -3.54 -24.06
C CYS A 298 12.98 -2.56 -22.99
N ARG A 299 12.97 -1.27 -23.33
CA ARG A 299 12.49 -0.19 -22.45
C ARG A 299 10.97 -0.04 -22.48
N GLY A 300 10.36 -0.08 -23.66
CA GLY A 300 8.92 0.15 -23.86
C GLY A 300 8.10 -1.14 -23.92
N LYS A 301 6.78 -0.95 -23.98
CA LYS A 301 5.82 -2.07 -24.08
C LYS A 301 5.74 -2.56 -25.52
N GLU A 302 5.83 -1.64 -26.46
CA GLU A 302 5.66 -1.85 -27.89
C GLU A 302 6.77 -2.72 -28.49
N GLU A 303 8.03 -2.54 -28.05
CA GLU A 303 9.16 -3.39 -28.45
C GLU A 303 8.99 -4.82 -27.91
N ARG A 304 8.55 -4.96 -26.65
CA ARG A 304 8.28 -6.28 -26.06
C ARG A 304 7.11 -6.96 -26.75
N ASP A 305 6.06 -6.21 -27.05
CA ASP A 305 4.89 -6.73 -27.77
C ASP A 305 5.29 -7.14 -29.20
N ALA A 306 6.29 -6.51 -29.84
CA ALA A 306 6.83 -6.98 -31.12
C ALA A 306 7.44 -8.40 -31.05
N PHE A 307 8.26 -8.69 -30.02
CA PHE A 307 8.76 -10.06 -29.77
C PHE A 307 7.63 -11.06 -29.53
N ARG A 308 6.57 -10.64 -28.80
CA ARG A 308 5.43 -11.49 -28.46
C ARG A 308 4.51 -11.75 -29.66
N ARG A 309 4.35 -10.77 -30.56
CA ARG A 309 3.66 -10.93 -31.85
C ARG A 309 4.41 -11.91 -32.74
N PHE A 310 5.73 -11.75 -32.84
CA PHE A 310 6.56 -12.65 -33.63
C PHE A 310 6.52 -14.09 -33.12
N MET A 311 6.55 -14.31 -31.80
CA MET A 311 6.30 -15.63 -31.21
C MET A 311 4.92 -16.19 -31.56
N GLY A 312 3.88 -15.34 -31.54
CA GLY A 312 2.54 -15.77 -31.91
C GLY A 312 2.41 -16.20 -33.37
N ALA A 313 3.12 -15.52 -34.27
CA ALA A 313 3.16 -15.85 -35.70
C ALA A 313 4.04 -17.07 -36.02
N HIS A 314 5.11 -17.30 -35.24
CA HIS A 314 6.10 -18.34 -35.50
C HIS A 314 6.52 -19.10 -34.23
N PRO A 315 5.63 -19.86 -33.58
CA PRO A 315 5.89 -20.47 -32.27
C PRO A 315 7.01 -21.52 -32.26
N ASP A 316 7.38 -22.06 -33.42
CA ASP A 316 8.35 -23.15 -33.63
C ASP A 316 9.72 -22.68 -34.17
N ARG A 317 9.87 -21.39 -34.49
CA ARG A 317 11.08 -20.88 -35.18
C ARG A 317 12.30 -20.69 -34.27
N TRP A 318 12.09 -20.40 -32.99
CA TRP A 318 13.15 -20.19 -32.00
C TRP A 318 12.76 -20.76 -30.64
N ASP A 319 13.74 -21.06 -29.79
CA ASP A 319 13.46 -21.36 -28.38
C ASP A 319 13.18 -20.06 -27.60
N TYR A 320 11.90 -19.68 -27.58
CA TYR A 320 11.43 -18.49 -26.90
C TYR A 320 11.61 -18.52 -25.37
N ARG A 321 11.82 -19.70 -24.78
CA ARG A 321 12.14 -19.85 -23.36
C ARG A 321 13.55 -19.34 -23.08
N GLU A 322 14.49 -19.63 -23.97
CA GLU A 322 15.86 -19.12 -23.87
C GLU A 322 15.95 -17.61 -24.16
N ALA A 323 15.13 -17.13 -25.11
CA ALA A 323 14.95 -15.71 -25.42
C ALA A 323 14.19 -14.91 -24.34
N ALA A 324 13.79 -15.55 -23.23
CA ALA A 324 13.08 -14.97 -22.09
C ALA A 324 11.77 -14.23 -22.45
N VAL A 325 11.09 -14.65 -23.52
CA VAL A 325 9.82 -14.03 -23.93
C VAL A 325 8.64 -14.76 -23.24
N PRO A 326 7.86 -14.13 -22.33
CA PRO A 326 7.00 -14.88 -21.40
C PRO A 326 5.69 -15.46 -21.97
N SER A 327 5.10 -14.86 -23.00
CA SER A 327 3.86 -15.35 -23.63
C SER A 327 3.64 -14.71 -24.99
N ALA A 328 3.14 -15.49 -25.95
CA ALA A 328 2.72 -14.99 -27.26
C ALA A 328 1.59 -13.95 -27.09
N LEU A 329 1.60 -12.93 -27.96
CA LEU A 329 0.54 -11.94 -28.05
C LEU A 329 -0.14 -12.15 -29.40
N THR A 330 -1.32 -12.77 -29.39
CA THR A 330 -2.12 -12.99 -30.60
C THR A 330 -2.92 -11.75 -30.96
N GLU A 331 -3.24 -11.58 -32.25
CA GLU A 331 -4.03 -10.44 -32.74
C GLU A 331 -5.40 -10.34 -32.04
N GLU A 332 -6.00 -11.48 -31.69
CA GLU A 332 -7.26 -11.55 -30.94
C GLU A 332 -7.14 -10.94 -29.53
N MET A 333 -6.03 -11.21 -28.84
CA MET A 333 -5.73 -10.64 -27.51
C MET A 333 -5.44 -9.14 -27.58
N GLU A 334 -4.83 -8.66 -28.67
CA GLU A 334 -4.64 -7.22 -28.90
C GLU A 334 -5.96 -6.51 -29.15
N GLY A 335 -6.82 -7.08 -29.99
CA GLY A 335 -8.16 -6.57 -30.24
C GLY A 335 -8.99 -6.51 -28.95
N GLU A 336 -8.91 -7.52 -28.09
CA GLU A 336 -9.60 -7.51 -26.80
C GLU A 336 -9.06 -6.43 -25.84
N GLN A 337 -7.73 -6.23 -25.80
CA GLN A 337 -7.12 -5.15 -25.02
C GLN A 337 -7.55 -3.76 -25.52
N GLN A 338 -7.66 -3.58 -26.84
CA GLN A 338 -8.11 -2.33 -27.46
C GLN A 338 -9.59 -2.07 -27.13
N ARG A 339 -10.47 -3.06 -27.31
CA ARG A 339 -11.89 -2.96 -26.92
C ARG A 339 -12.04 -2.60 -25.44
N LYS A 340 -11.35 -3.31 -24.54
CA LYS A 340 -11.36 -3.00 -23.09
C LYS A 340 -10.84 -1.59 -22.79
N ALA A 341 -9.84 -1.11 -23.52
CA ALA A 341 -9.31 0.23 -23.34
C ALA A 341 -10.27 1.31 -23.87
N GLU A 342 -10.96 1.06 -24.98
CA GLU A 342 -11.99 1.92 -25.55
C GLU A 342 -13.21 1.99 -24.61
N ASP A 343 -13.77 0.84 -24.21
CA ASP A 343 -14.87 0.76 -23.23
C ASP A 343 -14.54 1.52 -21.94
N LYS A 344 -13.30 1.39 -21.45
CA LYS A 344 -12.83 2.12 -20.26
C LYS A 344 -12.80 3.63 -20.50
N LYS A 345 -12.29 4.08 -21.65
CA LYS A 345 -12.25 5.51 -22.03
C LYS A 345 -13.67 6.06 -22.18
N GLU A 346 -14.58 5.32 -22.79
CA GLU A 346 -15.97 5.70 -22.96
C GLU A 346 -16.70 5.81 -21.61
N ARG A 347 -16.53 4.81 -20.74
CA ARG A 347 -17.08 4.83 -19.38
C ARG A 347 -16.55 6.00 -18.55
N GLU A 348 -15.27 6.34 -18.71
CA GLU A 348 -14.68 7.51 -18.05
C GLU A 348 -15.25 8.83 -18.59
N LYS A 349 -15.40 8.96 -19.92
CA LYS A 349 -16.04 10.12 -20.55
C LYS A 349 -17.51 10.26 -20.10
N ALA A 350 -18.26 9.16 -20.05
CA ALA A 350 -19.65 9.14 -19.57
C ALA A 350 -19.75 9.61 -18.11
N ARG A 351 -18.90 9.06 -17.23
CA ARG A 351 -18.84 9.48 -15.82
C ARG A 351 -18.49 10.96 -15.66
N ARG A 352 -17.59 11.49 -16.49
CA ARG A 352 -17.24 12.92 -16.49
C ARG A 352 -18.42 13.80 -16.91
N LYS A 353 -19.12 13.42 -17.99
CA LYS A 353 -20.33 14.13 -18.46
C LYS A 353 -21.44 14.09 -17.39
N GLU A 354 -21.65 12.95 -16.75
CA GLU A 354 -22.65 12.82 -15.68
C GLU A 354 -22.31 13.69 -14.46
N GLN A 355 -21.05 13.69 -14.02
CA GLN A 355 -20.61 14.57 -12.92
C GLN A 355 -20.79 16.05 -13.26
N GLU A 356 -20.51 16.45 -14.50
CA GLU A 356 -20.72 17.82 -14.95
C GLU A 356 -22.22 18.20 -14.95
N ARG A 357 -23.09 17.29 -15.42
CA ARG A 357 -24.55 17.48 -15.38
C ARG A 357 -25.05 17.64 -13.93
N ARG A 358 -24.60 16.78 -13.01
CA ARG A 358 -24.96 16.86 -11.58
C ARG A 358 -24.48 18.16 -10.94
N LYS A 359 -23.30 18.67 -11.33
CA LYS A 359 -22.81 19.97 -10.87
C LYS A 359 -23.68 21.13 -11.37
N LYS A 360 -24.02 21.15 -12.66
CA LYS A 360 -24.90 22.18 -13.25
C LYS A 360 -26.29 22.16 -12.61
N GLU A 361 -26.85 20.99 -12.38
CA GLU A 361 -28.15 20.85 -11.70
C GLU A 361 -28.09 21.33 -10.24
N ALA A 362 -27.06 20.95 -9.49
CA ALA A 362 -26.88 21.40 -8.11
C ALA A 362 -26.65 22.92 -8.02
N GLU A 363 -25.93 23.51 -8.97
CA GLU A 363 -25.76 24.96 -9.04
C GLU A 363 -27.09 25.66 -9.34
N ARG A 364 -27.91 25.12 -10.25
CA ARG A 364 -29.24 25.66 -10.55
C ARG A 364 -30.15 25.62 -9.32
N LYS A 365 -30.21 24.46 -8.63
CA LYS A 365 -30.98 24.33 -7.37
C LYS A 365 -30.53 25.32 -6.30
N ARG A 366 -29.21 25.53 -6.16
CA ARG A 366 -28.68 26.55 -5.22
C ARG A 366 -29.07 27.97 -5.59
N LYS A 367 -29.12 28.31 -6.88
CA LYS A 367 -29.59 29.64 -7.34
C LYS A 367 -31.09 29.81 -7.07
N GLU A 368 -31.90 28.81 -7.41
CA GLU A 368 -33.34 28.78 -7.12
C GLU A 368 -33.62 28.91 -5.61
N GLU A 369 -32.90 28.16 -4.76
CA GLU A 369 -33.01 28.25 -3.29
C GLU A 369 -32.58 29.63 -2.76
N ALA A 370 -31.50 30.22 -3.29
CA ALA A 370 -31.04 31.54 -2.89
C ALA A 370 -32.03 32.64 -3.30
N GLU A 371 -32.61 32.56 -4.50
CA GLU A 371 -33.65 33.47 -4.96
C GLU A 371 -34.92 33.33 -4.11
N ALA A 372 -35.34 32.10 -3.78
CA ALA A 372 -36.47 31.85 -2.89
C ALA A 372 -36.23 32.38 -1.46
N GLN A 373 -35.02 32.24 -0.92
CA GLN A 373 -34.65 32.84 0.37
C GLN A 373 -34.64 34.37 0.29
N GLN A 374 -34.17 34.95 -0.81
CA GLN A 374 -34.13 36.39 -1.00
C GLN A 374 -35.55 36.97 -1.15
N THR A 375 -36.45 36.31 -1.88
CA THR A 375 -37.86 36.73 -1.97
C THR A 375 -38.58 36.57 -0.64
N ALA A 376 -38.36 35.47 0.10
CA ALA A 376 -38.88 35.29 1.45
C ALA A 376 -38.38 36.36 2.43
N SER A 377 -37.08 36.71 2.36
CA SER A 377 -36.50 37.77 3.18
C SER A 377 -37.07 39.15 2.83
N LYS A 378 -37.26 39.45 1.54
CA LYS A 378 -37.89 40.71 1.09
C LYS A 378 -39.35 40.80 1.52
N ALA A 379 -40.12 39.73 1.37
CA ALA A 379 -41.50 39.65 1.85
C ALA A 379 -41.58 39.86 3.37
N THR A 380 -40.70 39.20 4.14
CA THR A 380 -40.62 39.37 5.60
C THR A 380 -40.25 40.80 6.00
N ALA A 381 -39.37 41.46 5.23
CA ALA A 381 -38.98 42.84 5.49
C ALA A 381 -40.10 43.86 5.17
N GLN A 382 -41.00 43.53 4.24
CA GLN A 382 -42.15 44.37 3.87
C GLN A 382 -43.35 44.25 4.82
N LEU A 383 -43.37 43.26 5.72
CA LEU A 383 -44.42 43.10 6.73
C LEU A 383 -44.40 44.24 7.75
N THR A 384 -45.58 44.70 8.14
CA THR A 384 -45.77 45.68 9.21
C THR A 384 -45.52 45.06 10.59
N ASP A 385 -45.26 45.88 11.61
CA ASP A 385 -45.00 45.41 12.98
C ASP A 385 -46.16 44.59 13.57
N ARG A 386 -47.39 44.86 13.15
CA ARG A 386 -48.58 44.11 13.56
C ARG A 386 -48.58 42.69 12.98
N GLU A 387 -48.23 42.55 11.70
CA GLU A 387 -48.19 41.26 11.00
C GLU A 387 -47.02 40.40 11.45
N ARG A 388 -45.84 40.99 11.72
CA ARG A 388 -44.70 40.24 12.30
C ARG A 388 -45.02 39.67 13.68
N ARG A 389 -45.73 40.43 14.52
CA ARG A 389 -46.19 39.96 15.84
C ARG A 389 -47.24 38.85 15.71
N ALA A 390 -48.14 38.93 14.73
CA ALA A 390 -49.11 37.88 14.43
C ALA A 390 -48.43 36.58 13.95
N LEU A 391 -47.51 36.65 12.98
CA LEU A 391 -46.75 35.48 12.49
C LEU A 391 -45.86 34.86 13.58
N ALA A 392 -45.26 35.66 14.45
CA ALA A 392 -44.50 35.16 15.60
C ALA A 392 -45.41 34.50 16.65
N ALA A 393 -46.64 35.01 16.83
CA ALA A 393 -47.65 34.38 17.67
C ALA A 393 -48.13 33.05 17.08
N GLU A 394 -48.38 32.97 15.76
CA GLU A 394 -48.69 31.72 15.06
C GLU A 394 -47.56 30.69 15.17
N ARG A 395 -46.29 31.13 15.03
CA ARG A 395 -45.12 30.26 15.20
C ARG A 395 -44.94 29.75 16.64
N ARG A 396 -45.46 30.49 17.62
CA ARG A 396 -45.51 30.10 19.04
C ARG A 396 -46.74 29.24 19.37
N LEU A 397 -47.87 29.47 18.69
CA LEU A 397 -49.10 28.71 18.83
C LEU A 397 -49.12 27.43 17.97
N GLY A 398 -48.17 27.28 17.03
CA GLY A 398 -47.87 26.05 16.29
C GLY A 398 -47.23 24.95 17.15
N VAL A 399 -47.64 24.84 18.42
CA VAL A 399 -47.50 23.63 19.22
C VAL A 399 -48.48 22.64 18.62
N ALA A 400 -47.94 21.56 18.02
CA ALA A 400 -48.71 20.38 17.66
C ALA A 400 -49.62 19.99 18.83
N PRO A 401 -50.87 19.55 18.62
CA PRO A 401 -51.71 19.09 19.71
C PRO A 401 -50.98 17.92 20.41
N THR A 402 -50.35 18.18 21.55
CA THR A 402 -49.79 17.16 22.43
C THR A 402 -50.91 16.50 23.22
N SER A 403 -52.00 16.13 22.56
CA SER A 403 -52.87 15.07 23.06
C SER A 403 -52.23 13.76 22.61
N SER A 404 -51.25 13.28 23.37
CA SER A 404 -50.80 11.89 23.24
C SER A 404 -52.04 11.00 23.37
N PRO A 405 -52.27 10.03 22.46
CA PRO A 405 -53.44 9.18 22.53
C PRO A 405 -53.48 8.45 23.88
N PRO A 406 -54.68 8.20 24.44
CA PRO A 406 -54.81 7.48 25.70
C PRO A 406 -54.07 6.15 25.59
N PHE A 407 -53.18 5.88 26.53
CA PHE A 407 -52.39 4.66 26.59
C PHE A 407 -52.60 3.99 27.95
N SER A 408 -52.58 2.66 27.98
CA SER A 408 -52.56 1.86 29.22
C SER A 408 -51.12 1.59 29.62
N CYS A 409 -50.82 1.73 30.91
CA CYS A 409 -49.52 1.34 31.44
C CYS A 409 -49.40 -0.19 31.48
N GLU A 410 -48.36 -0.73 30.85
CA GLU A 410 -48.14 -2.19 30.77
C GLU A 410 -47.93 -2.87 32.13
N MET A 411 -47.48 -2.12 33.15
CA MET A 411 -47.21 -2.67 34.49
C MET A 411 -48.36 -2.58 35.48
N CYS A 412 -49.13 -1.51 35.44
CA CYS A 412 -50.19 -1.27 36.44
C CYS A 412 -51.59 -1.20 35.83
N GLY A 413 -51.71 -1.31 34.51
CA GLY A 413 -52.99 -1.26 33.78
C GLY A 413 -53.69 0.09 33.77
N LYS A 414 -53.16 1.12 34.46
CA LYS A 414 -53.79 2.45 34.51
C LYS A 414 -53.83 3.10 33.13
N GLN A 415 -55.02 3.54 32.72
CA GLN A 415 -55.22 4.33 31.51
C GLN A 415 -54.88 5.80 31.79
N SER A 416 -54.06 6.41 30.93
CA SER A 416 -53.75 7.84 31.03
C SER A 416 -54.95 8.67 30.58
N THR A 417 -55.49 9.47 31.49
CA THR A 417 -56.46 10.53 31.16
C THR A 417 -55.66 11.66 30.52
N GLY A 418 -55.75 11.76 29.19
CA GLY A 418 -54.84 12.50 28.30
C GLY A 418 -54.28 13.83 28.84
N GLY A 419 -52.99 14.06 28.57
CA GLY A 419 -52.27 15.30 28.90
C GLY A 419 -50.80 15.06 29.30
N ALA A 420 -50.49 13.88 29.85
CA ALA A 420 -49.13 13.48 30.18
C ALA A 420 -48.56 12.51 29.13
N ALA A 421 -47.38 12.81 28.61
CA ALA A 421 -46.65 11.93 27.70
C ALA A 421 -46.19 10.65 28.43
N PRO A 422 -46.37 9.45 27.83
CA PRO A 422 -45.88 8.21 28.42
C PRO A 422 -44.37 8.21 28.60
N PHE A 423 -43.89 7.52 29.64
CA PHE A 423 -42.51 7.05 29.64
C PHE A 423 -42.41 5.85 28.69
N GLU A 424 -41.46 5.86 27.78
CA GLU A 424 -41.25 4.78 26.80
C GLU A 424 -39.91 4.08 27.03
N ARG A 425 -39.94 2.75 27.09
CA ARG A 425 -38.75 1.89 27.09
C ARG A 425 -39.02 0.71 26.19
N LEU A 426 -38.19 0.54 25.16
CA LEU A 426 -38.43 -0.40 24.05
C LEU A 426 -39.79 -0.10 23.39
N ALA A 427 -40.66 -1.09 23.26
CA ALA A 427 -42.01 -0.93 22.71
C ALA A 427 -43.09 -0.70 23.79
N PHE A 428 -42.72 -0.62 25.07
CA PHE A 428 -43.66 -0.54 26.19
C PHE A 428 -43.84 0.89 26.71
N LYS A 429 -45.08 1.19 27.12
CA LYS A 429 -45.49 2.51 27.65
C LYS A 429 -45.84 2.43 29.12
N TYR A 430 -45.40 3.42 29.90
CA TYR A 430 -45.57 3.44 31.35
C TYR A 430 -46.09 4.79 31.84
N CYS A 431 -46.92 4.76 32.89
CA CYS A 431 -47.47 5.97 33.49
C CYS A 431 -46.49 6.69 34.44
N SER A 432 -45.43 6.01 34.90
CA SER A 432 -44.44 6.57 35.82
C SER A 432 -43.09 5.86 35.69
N THR A 433 -42.01 6.52 36.13
CA THR A 433 -40.67 5.92 36.23
C THR A 433 -40.63 4.73 37.20
N ALA A 434 -41.48 4.73 38.24
CA ALA A 434 -41.62 3.59 39.14
C ALA A 434 -42.13 2.34 38.41
N CYS A 435 -43.09 2.50 37.50
CA CYS A 435 -43.58 1.40 36.66
C CYS A 435 -42.51 0.91 35.68
N VAL A 436 -41.69 1.79 35.10
CA VAL A 436 -40.56 1.38 34.24
C VAL A 436 -39.58 0.49 35.03
N VAL A 437 -39.21 0.90 36.25
CA VAL A 437 -38.27 0.16 37.10
C VAL A 437 -38.86 -1.18 37.56
N ALA A 438 -40.14 -1.21 37.91
CA ALA A 438 -40.83 -2.44 38.28
C ALA A 438 -40.86 -3.44 37.11
N HIS A 439 -41.14 -2.98 35.89
CA HIS A 439 -41.10 -3.85 34.71
C HIS A 439 -39.71 -4.38 34.43
N LYS A 440 -38.69 -3.52 34.55
CA LYS A 440 -37.29 -3.90 34.35
C LYS A 440 -36.89 -5.05 35.29
N LYS A 441 -37.30 -4.96 36.56
CA LYS A 441 -37.09 -6.04 37.54
C LYS A 441 -37.86 -7.32 37.19
N ALA A 442 -39.09 -7.21 36.69
CA ALA A 442 -39.89 -8.36 36.28
C ALA A 442 -39.31 -9.08 35.05
N LEU A 443 -38.65 -8.35 34.14
CA LEU A 443 -37.98 -8.90 32.95
C LEU A 443 -36.56 -9.43 33.24
N GLY A 444 -36.06 -9.30 34.47
CA GLY A 444 -34.75 -9.82 34.88
C GLY A 444 -33.54 -9.04 34.37
N GLU A 445 -33.73 -7.75 34.02
CA GLU A 445 -32.68 -6.85 33.52
C GLU A 445 -32.09 -5.89 34.56
#